data_AF-A0A352TCT3-F1
#
_entry.id   AF-A0A352TCT3-F1
#
_cell.length_a   1.000
_cell.length_b   1.000
_cell.length_c   1.000
_cell.angle_alpha   90.00
_cell.angle_beta   90.00
_cell.angle_gamma   90.00
#
_symmetry.space_group_name_H-M   'P 1'
#
loop_
_entity.id
_entity.type
_entity.pdbx_description
1 polymer ?
#
loop_
_entity_poly.entity_id
_entity_poly.type
_entity_poly.pdbx_seq_one_letter_code
_entity_poly.pdbx_strand_id
1 'polypeptide(L)'
;MFKKNKWQYREETKTLETSLYNSEGKEVSKTIYLYNAQGNLLSLQKTEENMLTYKGTFSYDSQNRLIAQEETVSDGKRTQVLRYEYTHTLRSSTPDMSFYEDGELRITEEHESDSRVIQTIYFDSSHKIVAVYQDKIKVEEKLIED
;
A
#
# COMPACT_ATOMS: atom_id res chain seq x y z
N MET A 1 10.40 -21.84 17.81
CA MET A 1 10.33 -20.86 18.91
C MET A 1 11.37 -19.79 18.65
N PHE A 2 10.98 -18.53 18.46
CA PHE A 2 11.93 -17.43 18.22
C PHE A 2 12.51 -16.95 19.56
N LYS A 3 13.81 -16.64 19.59
CA LYS A 3 14.52 -16.37 20.86
C LYS A 3 14.84 -14.90 21.07
N LYS A 4 14.97 -14.10 20.01
CA LYS A 4 15.51 -12.74 20.13
C LYS A 4 15.05 -11.83 19.01
N ASN A 5 14.64 -10.62 19.40
CA ASN A 5 14.47 -9.47 18.53
C ASN A 5 15.66 -8.52 18.75
N LYS A 6 16.18 -7.96 17.66
CA LYS A 6 17.18 -6.88 17.70
C LYS A 6 16.62 -5.69 16.94
N TRP A 7 16.79 -4.50 17.50
CA TRP A 7 16.48 -3.23 16.84
C TRP A 7 17.75 -2.42 16.70
N GLN A 8 17.95 -1.81 15.54
CA GLN A 8 19.05 -0.89 15.29
C GLN A 8 18.53 0.32 14.53
N TYR A 9 18.58 1.48 15.17
CA TYR A 9 18.23 2.74 14.55
C TYR A 9 19.48 3.54 14.21
N ARG A 10 19.55 4.07 12.99
CA ARG A 10 20.62 4.91 12.47
C ARG A 10 20.04 6.29 12.18
N GLU A 11 20.42 7.28 12.97
CA GLU A 11 19.87 8.63 12.89
C GLU A 11 20.33 9.36 11.61
N GLU A 12 21.59 9.19 11.19
CA GLU A 12 22.15 9.80 9.97
C GLU A 12 21.38 9.42 8.70
N THR A 13 20.93 8.17 8.61
CA THR A 13 20.19 7.64 7.46
C THR A 13 18.69 7.52 7.73
N LYS A 14 18.21 7.97 8.91
CA LYS A 14 16.81 7.78 9.36
C LYS A 14 16.30 6.37 9.11
N THR A 15 17.12 5.38 9.43
CA THR A 15 16.85 3.97 9.11
C THR A 15 16.63 3.17 10.38
N LEU A 16 15.55 2.39 10.45
CA LEU A 16 15.34 1.39 11.48
C LEU A 16 15.49 0.00 10.87
N GLU A 17 16.27 -0.85 11.51
CA GLU A 17 16.41 -2.26 11.17
C GLU A 17 15.89 -3.11 12.33
N THR A 18 15.10 -4.13 12.00
CA THR A 18 14.62 -5.14 12.94
C THR A 18 15.01 -6.52 12.46
N SER A 19 15.58 -7.34 13.34
CA SER A 19 15.99 -8.72 13.04
C SER A 19 15.38 -9.70 14.03
N LEU A 20 14.87 -10.81 13.51
CA LEU A 20 14.32 -11.93 14.27
C LEU A 20 15.25 -13.14 14.15
N TYR A 21 15.52 -13.79 15.28
CA TYR A 21 16.40 -14.97 15.34
C TYR A 21 15.65 -16.21 15.86
N ASN A 22 15.96 -17.36 15.29
CA ASN A 22 15.46 -18.65 15.77
C ASN A 22 16.15 -19.09 17.07
N SER A 23 15.79 -20.26 17.60
CA SER A 23 16.35 -20.81 18.85
C SER A 23 17.84 -21.14 18.79
N GLU A 24 18.39 -21.31 17.58
CA GLU A 24 19.80 -21.59 17.29
C GLU A 24 20.63 -20.31 17.08
N GLY A 25 19.98 -19.14 17.09
CA GLY A 25 20.63 -17.85 16.85
C GLY A 25 20.82 -17.49 15.37
N LYS A 26 20.23 -18.25 14.43
CA LYS A 26 20.18 -17.90 13.01
C LYS A 26 19.14 -16.80 12.77
N GLU A 27 19.47 -15.78 12.00
CA GLU A 27 18.51 -14.77 11.54
C GLU A 27 17.52 -15.41 10.56
N VAL A 28 16.23 -15.25 10.83
CA VAL A 28 15.13 -15.83 10.04
C VAL A 28 14.29 -14.76 9.34
N SER A 29 14.33 -13.53 9.83
CA SER A 29 13.64 -12.40 9.23
C SER A 29 14.37 -11.12 9.55
N LYS A 30 14.38 -10.21 8.58
CA LYS A 30 14.92 -8.86 8.72
C LYS A 30 14.00 -7.86 8.02
N THR A 31 13.68 -6.77 8.69
CA THR A 31 12.92 -5.66 8.11
C THR A 31 13.71 -4.37 8.23
N ILE A 32 13.81 -3.63 7.14
CA ILE A 32 14.47 -2.32 7.06
C ILE A 32 13.41 -1.28 6.73
N TYR A 33 13.38 -0.20 7.49
CA TYR A 33 12.49 0.94 7.33
C TYR A 33 13.34 2.18 7.09
N LEU A 34 13.02 2.96 6.06
CA LEU A 34 13.64 4.25 5.78
C LEU A 34 12.61 5.35 5.97
N TYR A 35 12.96 6.39 6.73
CA TYR A 35 12.08 7.53 6.98
C TYR A 35 12.64 8.82 6.38
N ASN A 36 11.76 9.77 6.06
CA ASN A 36 12.17 11.15 5.76
C ASN A 36 12.41 11.94 7.07
N ALA A 37 12.86 13.19 6.94
CA ALA A 37 13.12 14.06 8.08
C ALA A 37 11.86 14.40 8.90
N GLN A 38 10.69 14.34 8.28
CA GLN A 38 9.38 14.56 8.91
C GLN A 38 8.85 13.31 9.64
N GLY A 39 9.54 12.17 9.54
CA GLY A 39 9.15 10.91 10.17
C GLY A 39 8.20 10.05 9.35
N ASN A 40 7.93 10.38 8.08
CA ASN A 40 7.17 9.51 7.20
C ASN A 40 8.03 8.37 6.66
N LEU A 41 7.43 7.20 6.48
CA LEU A 41 8.09 6.05 5.86
C LEU A 41 8.28 6.32 4.36
N LEU A 42 9.50 6.25 3.84
CA LEU A 42 9.80 6.35 2.41
C LEU A 42 9.88 4.98 1.75
N SER A 43 10.41 3.99 2.46
CA SER A 43 10.46 2.61 1.97
C SER A 43 10.54 1.60 3.12
N LEU A 44 10.09 0.39 2.81
CA LEU A 44 10.20 -0.77 3.68
C LEU A 44 10.67 -1.97 2.87
N GLN A 45 11.57 -2.78 3.42
CA GLN A 45 11.98 -4.05 2.83
C GLN A 45 11.95 -5.14 3.89
N LYS A 46 11.33 -6.27 3.56
CA LYS A 46 11.28 -7.46 4.42
C LYS A 46 11.95 -8.63 3.72
N THR A 47 12.92 -9.22 4.39
CA THR A 47 13.58 -10.45 3.97
C THR A 47 13.25 -11.56 4.96
N GLU A 48 12.76 -12.70 4.51
CA GLU A 48 12.50 -13.90 5.32
C GLU A 48 13.29 -15.07 4.75
N GLU A 49 14.01 -15.81 5.61
CA GLU A 49 14.89 -16.93 5.20
C GLU A 49 15.81 -16.58 4.00
N ASN A 50 16.32 -15.34 3.97
CA ASN A 50 17.15 -14.75 2.90
C ASN A 50 16.44 -14.47 1.56
N MET A 51 15.12 -14.48 1.53
CA MET A 51 14.31 -14.08 0.38
C MET A 51 13.62 -12.74 0.64
N LEU A 52 13.70 -11.80 -0.31
CA LEU A 52 12.93 -10.56 -0.25
C LEU A 52 11.44 -10.88 -0.47
N THR A 53 10.65 -10.88 0.61
CA THR A 53 9.21 -11.22 0.56
C THR A 53 8.31 -9.99 0.44
N TYR A 54 8.82 -8.82 0.80
CA TYR A 54 8.09 -7.57 0.65
C TYR A 54 9.03 -6.38 0.39
N LYS A 55 8.63 -5.49 -0.52
CA LYS A 55 9.22 -4.17 -0.71
C LYS A 55 8.12 -3.15 -0.90
N GLY A 56 8.10 -2.10 -0.10
CA GLY A 56 7.16 -0.97 -0.20
C GLY A 56 7.90 0.34 -0.43
N THR A 57 7.31 1.23 -1.23
CA THR A 57 7.76 2.63 -1.39
C THR A 57 6.58 3.57 -1.27
N PHE A 58 6.80 4.76 -0.71
CA PHE A 58 5.75 5.71 -0.37
C PHE A 58 6.15 7.12 -0.75
N SER A 59 5.24 7.85 -1.38
CA SER A 59 5.45 9.22 -1.85
C SER A 59 4.46 10.17 -1.22
N TYR A 60 4.93 11.36 -0.86
CA TYR A 60 4.15 12.38 -0.18
C TYR A 60 4.20 13.70 -0.95
N ASP A 61 3.14 14.48 -0.87
CA ASP A 61 3.13 15.85 -1.39
C ASP A 61 3.81 16.84 -0.44
N SER A 62 3.85 18.11 -0.84
CA SER A 62 4.44 19.21 -0.05
C SER A 62 3.68 19.51 1.25
N GLN A 63 2.45 19.01 1.40
CA GLN A 63 1.64 19.11 2.61
C GLN A 63 1.76 17.85 3.48
N ASN A 64 2.71 16.97 3.17
CA ASN A 64 3.00 15.75 3.91
C ASN A 64 1.88 14.69 3.83
N ARG A 65 1.06 14.72 2.78
CA ARG A 65 -0.02 13.77 2.54
C ARG A 65 0.45 12.68 1.59
N LEU A 66 0.09 11.42 1.84
CA LEU A 66 0.43 10.29 0.96
C LEU A 66 -0.27 10.47 -0.39
N ILE A 67 0.48 10.38 -1.49
CA ILE A 67 -0.02 10.50 -2.86
C ILE A 67 0.19 9.24 -3.70
N ALA A 68 1.13 8.37 -3.29
CA ALA A 68 1.31 7.08 -3.94
C ALA A 68 2.00 6.09 -3.00
N GLN A 69 1.70 4.81 -3.19
CA GLN A 69 2.50 3.72 -2.65
C GLN A 69 2.59 2.59 -3.68
N GLU A 70 3.75 1.93 -3.72
CA GLU A 70 3.97 0.73 -4.53
C GLU A 70 4.53 -0.36 -3.64
N GLU A 71 3.93 -1.54 -3.72
CA GLU A 71 4.31 -2.73 -2.97
C GLU A 71 4.63 -3.87 -3.92
N THR A 72 5.75 -4.54 -3.68
CA THR A 72 6.10 -5.81 -4.32
C THR A 72 6.03 -6.90 -3.25
N VAL A 73 5.16 -7.88 -3.44
CA VAL A 73 4.98 -9.00 -2.52
C VAL A 73 5.41 -10.28 -3.22
N SER A 74 6.22 -11.11 -2.55
CA SER A 74 6.66 -12.39 -3.09
C SER A 74 6.54 -13.50 -2.04
N ASP A 75 5.97 -14.63 -2.44
CA ASP A 75 5.93 -15.87 -1.65
C ASP A 75 7.00 -16.89 -2.09
N GLY A 76 7.93 -16.46 -2.95
CA GLY A 76 8.96 -17.29 -3.55
C GLY A 76 8.52 -18.10 -4.77
N LYS A 77 7.22 -18.11 -5.10
CA LYS A 77 6.67 -18.73 -6.31
C LYS A 77 6.10 -17.70 -7.26
N ARG A 78 5.40 -16.71 -6.73
CA ARG A 78 4.84 -15.57 -7.44
C ARG A 78 5.36 -14.30 -6.82
N THR A 79 5.57 -13.31 -7.68
CA THR A 79 5.76 -11.92 -7.29
C THR A 79 4.58 -11.14 -7.84
N GLN A 80 4.00 -10.29 -7.00
CA GLN A 80 2.90 -9.40 -7.35
C GLN A 80 3.31 -7.96 -7.06
N VAL A 81 2.94 -7.04 -7.95
CA VAL A 81 3.12 -5.61 -7.77
C VAL A 81 1.76 -4.96 -7.55
N LEU A 82 1.62 -4.25 -6.44
CA LEU A 82 0.44 -3.49 -6.07
C LEU A 82 0.79 -2.01 -6.09
N ARG A 83 -0.01 -1.18 -6.74
CA ARG A 83 0.18 0.28 -6.75
C ARG A 83 -1.10 0.97 -6.34
N TYR A 84 -0.97 1.97 -5.48
CA TYR A 84 -2.05 2.84 -5.07
C TYR A 84 -1.66 4.28 -5.37
N GLU A 85 -2.59 5.04 -5.94
CA GLU A 85 -2.45 6.46 -6.21
C GLU A 85 -3.58 7.19 -5.49
N TYR A 86 -3.26 8.32 -4.84
CA TYR A 86 -4.20 9.07 -4.03
C TYR A 86 -4.29 10.53 -4.52
N THR A 87 -5.50 10.99 -4.77
CA THR A 87 -5.76 12.38 -5.18
C THR A 87 -6.55 13.09 -4.09
N HIS A 88 -5.90 14.04 -3.42
CA HIS A 88 -6.52 14.85 -2.39
C HIS A 88 -7.30 16.00 -3.03
N THR A 89 -8.59 16.09 -2.74
CA THR A 89 -9.48 17.14 -3.28
C THR A 89 -10.06 17.98 -2.15
N LEU A 90 -10.77 19.06 -2.50
CA LEU A 90 -11.50 19.88 -1.52
C LEU A 90 -12.91 19.33 -1.23
N ARG A 91 -13.35 18.30 -1.96
CA ARG A 91 -14.72 17.76 -1.87
C ARG A 91 -14.90 16.83 -0.69
N SER A 92 -13.83 16.13 -0.31
CA SER A 92 -13.82 15.18 0.80
C SER A 92 -12.53 15.28 1.59
N SER A 93 -12.63 14.95 2.87
CA SER A 93 -11.52 14.70 3.78
C SER A 93 -10.71 13.44 3.42
N THR A 94 -11.30 12.52 2.65
CA THR A 94 -10.65 11.31 2.16
C THR A 94 -10.20 11.51 0.71
N PRO A 95 -8.99 11.09 0.32
CA PRO A 95 -8.55 11.21 -1.06
C PRO A 95 -9.31 10.25 -1.98
N ASP A 96 -9.48 10.65 -3.23
CA ASP A 96 -9.80 9.71 -4.31
C ASP A 96 -8.64 8.71 -4.45
N MET A 97 -8.95 7.49 -4.86
CA MET A 97 -7.98 6.39 -4.88
C MET A 97 -8.07 5.59 -6.17
N SER A 98 -6.90 5.23 -6.72
CA SER A 98 -6.79 4.25 -7.81
C SER A 98 -5.87 3.12 -7.35
N PHE A 99 -6.32 1.88 -7.54
CA PHE A 99 -5.58 0.68 -7.19
C PHE A 99 -5.29 -0.15 -8.45
N TYR A 100 -4.02 -0.52 -8.59
CA TYR A 100 -3.51 -1.32 -9.68
C TYR A 100 -2.90 -2.60 -9.14
N GLU A 101 -3.11 -3.70 -9.88
CA GLU A 101 -2.51 -5.00 -9.62
C GLU A 101 -1.75 -5.45 -10.87
N ASP A 102 -0.45 -5.70 -10.72
CA ASP A 102 0.46 -6.08 -11.81
C ASP A 102 0.43 -5.10 -13.00
N GLY A 103 0.20 -3.82 -12.70
CA GLY A 103 0.10 -2.72 -13.68
C GLY A 103 -1.29 -2.45 -14.22
N GLU A 104 -2.25 -3.35 -13.98
CA GLU A 104 -3.63 -3.24 -14.45
C GLU A 104 -4.49 -2.48 -13.44
N LEU A 105 -5.27 -1.48 -13.88
CA LEU A 105 -6.22 -0.77 -13.02
C LEU A 105 -7.33 -1.73 -12.59
N ARG A 106 -7.53 -1.88 -11.28
CA ARG A 106 -8.53 -2.79 -10.71
C ARG A 106 -9.67 -2.05 -10.04
N ILE A 107 -9.37 -0.95 -9.35
CA ILE A 107 -10.37 -0.20 -8.60
C ILE A 107 -10.10 1.29 -8.71
N THR A 108 -11.14 2.09 -8.89
CA THR A 108 -11.13 3.52 -8.56
C THR A 108 -12.19 3.81 -7.50
N GLU A 109 -11.90 4.76 -6.63
CA GLU A 109 -12.82 5.30 -5.65
C GLU A 109 -12.76 6.82 -5.71
N GLU A 110 -13.88 7.45 -6.04
CA GLU A 110 -14.02 8.89 -6.21
C GLU A 110 -15.03 9.44 -5.20
N HIS A 111 -14.60 10.43 -4.43
CA HIS A 111 -15.41 11.11 -3.44
C HIS A 111 -16.01 12.38 -4.06
N GLU A 112 -17.32 12.35 -4.30
CA GLU A 112 -18.09 13.56 -4.63
C GLU A 112 -18.32 14.41 -3.38
N SER A 113 -18.38 13.77 -2.20
CA SER A 113 -18.36 14.38 -0.87
C SER A 113 -17.93 13.35 0.19
N ASP A 114 -17.82 13.74 1.46
CA ASP A 114 -17.60 12.79 2.57
C ASP A 114 -18.73 11.76 2.73
N SER A 115 -19.93 12.04 2.21
CA SER A 115 -21.07 11.13 2.30
C SER A 115 -21.37 10.41 1.00
N ARG A 116 -20.77 10.81 -0.13
CA ARG A 116 -21.11 10.28 -1.45
C ARG A 116 -19.87 9.83 -2.21
N VAL A 117 -19.80 8.53 -2.46
CA VAL A 117 -18.63 7.86 -3.04
C VAL A 117 -19.05 7.03 -4.24
N ILE A 118 -18.26 7.10 -5.31
CA ILE A 118 -18.40 6.27 -6.50
C ILE A 118 -17.22 5.31 -6.51
N GLN A 119 -17.49 4.01 -6.52
CA GLN A 119 -16.49 2.97 -6.66
C GLN A 119 -16.65 2.28 -8.00
N THR A 120 -15.56 2.16 -8.76
CA THR A 120 -15.53 1.40 -10.01
C THR A 120 -14.58 0.22 -9.86
N ILE A 121 -15.06 -0.98 -10.15
CA ILE A 121 -14.27 -2.23 -10.16
C ILE A 121 -14.11 -2.68 -11.61
N TYR A 122 -12.87 -2.91 -12.03
CA TYR A 122 -12.49 -3.29 -13.39
C TYR A 122 -12.11 -4.78 -13.41
N PHE A 123 -12.79 -5.57 -14.24
CA PHE A 123 -12.51 -7.00 -14.41
C PHE A 123 -11.55 -7.23 -15.58
N ASP A 124 -11.85 -6.58 -16.69
CA ASP A 124 -11.07 -6.55 -17.92
C ASP A 124 -11.32 -5.22 -18.65
N SER A 125 -10.77 -5.07 -19.85
CA SER A 125 -10.93 -3.85 -20.66
C SER A 125 -12.36 -3.57 -21.12
N SER A 126 -13.29 -4.52 -20.97
CA SER A 126 -14.67 -4.47 -21.48
C SER A 126 -15.73 -4.48 -20.39
N HIS A 127 -15.44 -4.96 -19.18
CA HIS A 127 -16.41 -5.10 -18.09
C HIS A 127 -15.97 -4.35 -16.83
N LYS A 128 -16.86 -3.49 -16.33
CA LYS A 128 -16.69 -2.80 -15.05
C LYS A 128 -18.00 -2.74 -14.27
N ILE A 129 -17.90 -2.73 -12.95
CA ILE A 129 -19.03 -2.45 -12.06
C ILE A 129 -18.83 -1.06 -11.47
N VAL A 130 -19.87 -0.23 -11.55
CA VAL A 130 -19.92 1.07 -10.86
C VAL A 130 -20.95 0.98 -9.75
N ALA A 131 -20.51 1.26 -8.52
CA ALA A 131 -21.36 1.32 -7.33
C ALA A 131 -21.32 2.71 -6.71
N VAL A 132 -22.48 3.23 -6.33
CA VAL A 132 -22.61 4.51 -5.62
C VAL A 132 -23.01 4.24 -4.18
N TYR A 133 -22.31 4.88 -3.27
CA TYR A 133 -22.56 4.82 -1.84
C TYR A 133 -23.01 6.20 -1.35
N GLN A 134 -24.06 6.21 -0.52
CA GLN A 134 -24.53 7.36 0.23
C GLN A 134 -24.50 7.01 1.72
N ASP A 135 -23.78 7.78 2.52
CA ASP A 135 -23.59 7.55 3.96
C ASP A 135 -23.13 6.11 4.27
N LYS A 136 -22.19 5.62 3.44
CA LYS A 136 -21.63 4.25 3.49
C LYS A 136 -22.62 3.13 3.18
N ILE A 137 -23.81 3.46 2.70
CA ILE A 137 -24.82 2.51 2.22
C ILE A 137 -24.78 2.48 0.70
N LYS A 138 -24.67 1.29 0.10
CA LYS A 138 -24.75 1.13 -1.36
C LYS A 138 -26.18 1.47 -1.82
N VAL A 139 -26.32 2.49 -2.65
CA VAL A 139 -27.61 2.96 -3.17
C VAL A 139 -27.81 2.65 -4.65
N GLU A 140 -26.71 2.41 -5.38
CA GLU A 140 -26.74 2.06 -6.81
C GLU A 140 -25.61 1.08 -7.13
N GLU A 141 -25.85 0.18 -8.08
CA GLU A 141 -24.84 -0.70 -8.67
C GLU A 141 -25.23 -1.01 -10.12
N LYS A 142 -24.26 -0.91 -11.04
CA LYS A 142 -24.45 -1.18 -12.46
C LYS A 142 -23.25 -1.91 -13.03
N LEU A 143 -23.51 -2.98 -13.79
CA LEU A 143 -22.54 -3.55 -14.73
C LEU A 143 -22.54 -2.69 -15.99
N ILE A 144 -21.34 -2.29 -16.43
CA ILE A 144 -21.12 -1.57 -17.67
C ILE A 144 -20.26 -2.45 -18.57
N GLU A 145 -20.77 -2.66 -19.78
CA GLU A 145 -20.11 -3.39 -20.86
C GLU A 145 -19.82 -2.35 -21.96
N ASP A 146 -18.55 -2.25 -22.36
CA ASP A 146 -18.10 -1.35 -23.43
C ASP A 146 -18.27 -1.97 -24.84
#